data_AF-A0A7D5K6P1-F1
#
_entry.id   AF-A0A7D5K6P1-F1
#
_cell.length_a   1.000
_cell.length_b   1.000
_cell.length_c   1.000
_cell.angle_alpha   90.00
_cell.angle_beta   90.00
_cell.angle_gamma   90.00
#
_symmetry.space_group_name_H-M   'P 1'
#
loop_
_entity.id
_entity.type
_entity.pdbx_description
1 polymer ?
#
loop_
_entity_poly.entity_id
_entity_poly.type
_entity_poly.pdbx_seq_one_letter_code
_entity_poly.pdbx_strand_id
1 'polypeptide(L)'
;METGSRESFARLGTLGVEEEFYVVDDGGRPTSGIDDLVYGDAEPPEPLAGRIDHELFKFTVETQTPLVEDPATVERHVTAVRDALVEHAADHGYRIAAAGLHPAAKWRELDHAEKPRYRSQLDRIQYPQHRNTTAGLHVHVGVDDADKAVWVSNELRWYLPPLLALSANSPFWNGFDTGLASARAKIFEGLPNTGMPTRFADFEAFERFERRMVEHGSIDDRGELWYDVRPHTDHGTVEVRTPDGQSDPAAVCAFVEFVHALVVDLAERYEDESAPTDEAVVPDGDGHGGLRRELLDENKWRAMRYGHDASFVDRDGESTVDLPTVVDRECDRLDVNGLRALVDGESGAQRQRRIHEADGLDELCQSLLV
;
A
#
# COMPACT_ATOMS: atom_id res chain seq x y z
N MET A 1 14.97 15.67 13.48
CA MET A 1 13.64 15.94 12.90
C MET A 1 13.89 16.47 11.52
N GLU A 2 13.96 15.57 10.57
CA GLU A 2 14.21 15.90 9.17
C GLU A 2 12.85 15.97 8.49
N THR A 3 12.54 17.15 7.96
CA THR A 3 11.53 17.29 6.89
C THR A 3 12.29 17.17 5.58
N GLY A 4 11.63 16.68 4.54
CA GLY A 4 12.33 16.43 3.29
C GLY A 4 12.60 17.68 2.49
N SER A 5 13.32 17.51 1.40
CA SER A 5 13.68 18.61 0.53
C SER A 5 12.88 18.56 -0.76
N ARG A 6 12.51 19.74 -1.26
CA ARG A 6 12.07 19.91 -2.66
C ARG A 6 13.11 19.34 -3.64
N GLU A 7 14.39 19.41 -3.30
CA GLU A 7 15.49 18.95 -4.14
C GLU A 7 15.54 17.42 -4.33
N SER A 8 14.84 16.66 -3.48
CA SER A 8 14.75 15.20 -3.64
C SER A 8 14.01 14.81 -4.92
N PHE A 9 13.05 15.64 -5.35
CA PHE A 9 12.23 15.41 -6.55
C PHE A 9 13.01 15.82 -7.80
N ALA A 10 13.82 14.90 -8.32
CA ALA A 10 14.78 15.19 -9.40
C ALA A 10 14.70 14.22 -10.59
N ARG A 11 13.94 13.13 -10.48
CA ARG A 11 13.99 12.01 -11.44
C ARG A 11 12.61 11.44 -11.68
N LEU A 12 12.05 11.65 -12.87
CA LEU A 12 10.77 11.07 -13.25
C LEU A 12 10.91 9.60 -13.68
N GLY A 13 10.01 8.75 -13.22
CA GLY A 13 9.79 7.41 -13.78
C GLY A 13 10.68 6.29 -13.24
N THR A 14 11.59 6.56 -12.30
CA THR A 14 12.29 5.51 -11.55
C THR A 14 11.33 4.80 -10.60
N LEU A 15 11.60 3.54 -10.25
CA LEU A 15 10.73 2.72 -9.41
C LEU A 15 11.42 2.20 -8.14
N GLY A 16 10.62 2.08 -7.08
CA GLY A 16 10.91 1.29 -5.90
C GLY A 16 9.66 0.54 -5.46
N VAL A 17 9.80 -0.72 -5.07
CA VAL A 17 8.68 -1.55 -4.60
C VAL A 17 9.02 -2.06 -3.21
N GLU A 18 8.09 -1.86 -2.28
CA GLU A 18 8.17 -2.41 -0.92
C GLU A 18 7.06 -3.44 -0.74
N GLU A 19 7.41 -4.60 -0.22
CA GLU A 19 6.47 -5.67 0.09
C GLU A 19 6.61 -6.09 1.55
N GLU A 20 5.48 -6.09 2.26
CA GLU A 20 5.38 -6.58 3.63
C GLU A 20 4.86 -8.04 3.62
N PHE A 21 5.50 -8.89 4.40
CA PHE A 21 5.20 -10.32 4.49
C PHE A 21 5.08 -10.78 5.95
N TYR A 22 4.53 -11.99 6.12
CA TYR A 22 4.45 -12.66 7.40
C TYR A 22 5.48 -13.78 7.50
N VAL A 23 6.29 -13.74 8.55
CA VAL A 23 7.12 -14.87 8.98
C VAL A 23 6.22 -15.88 9.67
N VAL A 24 6.24 -17.11 9.19
CA VAL A 24 5.36 -18.19 9.66
C VAL A 24 6.12 -19.48 9.94
N ASP A 25 5.53 -20.32 10.81
CA ASP A 25 6.03 -21.67 11.07
C ASP A 25 5.66 -22.68 9.95
N ASP A 26 6.03 -23.95 10.12
CA ASP A 26 5.68 -25.03 9.18
C ASP A 26 4.18 -25.19 8.94
N GLY A 27 3.36 -24.81 9.93
CA GLY A 27 1.89 -24.81 9.85
C GLY A 27 1.31 -23.55 9.20
N GLY A 28 2.15 -22.63 8.73
CA GLY A 28 1.73 -21.34 8.19
C GLY A 28 1.15 -20.42 9.27
N ARG A 29 1.59 -20.54 10.54
CA ARG A 29 1.14 -19.65 11.62
C ARG A 29 2.14 -18.54 11.89
N PRO A 30 1.68 -17.29 12.12
CA PRO A 30 2.55 -16.17 12.47
C PRO A 30 3.48 -16.52 13.62
N THR A 31 4.78 -16.32 13.42
CA THR A 31 5.81 -16.59 14.42
C THR A 31 6.85 -15.48 14.46
N SER A 32 7.39 -15.20 15.64
CA SER A 32 8.40 -14.18 15.84
C SER A 32 9.74 -14.63 15.25
N GLY A 33 10.10 -14.17 14.05
CA GLY A 33 11.37 -14.51 13.38
C GLY A 33 12.24 -13.32 13.00
N ILE A 34 11.78 -12.09 13.22
CA ILE A 34 12.54 -10.87 12.88
C ILE A 34 13.89 -10.78 13.58
N ASP A 35 13.99 -11.26 14.82
CA ASP A 35 15.26 -11.24 15.57
C ASP A 35 16.34 -12.09 14.86
N ASP A 36 15.94 -13.14 14.15
CA ASP A 36 16.86 -13.98 13.36
C ASP A 36 17.08 -13.41 11.96
N LEU A 37 16.01 -13.00 11.27
CA LEU A 37 16.07 -12.62 9.86
C LEU A 37 16.67 -11.23 9.61
N VAL A 38 16.50 -10.29 10.56
CA VAL A 38 16.91 -8.89 10.42
C VAL A 38 18.03 -8.51 11.39
N TYR A 39 18.00 -9.05 12.62
CA TYR A 39 18.99 -8.74 13.67
C TYR A 39 19.96 -9.86 13.98
N GLY A 40 19.88 -10.97 13.24
CA GLY A 40 20.77 -12.12 13.42
C GLY A 40 22.23 -11.76 13.18
N ASP A 41 23.11 -12.65 13.64
CA ASP A 41 24.56 -12.50 13.43
C ASP A 41 24.95 -12.66 11.95
N ALA A 42 24.11 -13.33 11.14
CA ALA A 42 24.30 -13.50 9.71
C ALA A 42 23.73 -12.30 8.96
N GLU A 43 24.55 -11.68 8.11
CA GLU A 43 24.09 -10.61 7.23
C GLU A 43 23.09 -11.17 6.21
N PRO A 44 21.92 -10.51 5.99
CA PRO A 44 20.99 -10.91 4.95
C PRO A 44 21.70 -11.00 3.58
N PRO A 45 21.41 -12.03 2.76
CA PRO A 45 22.06 -12.19 1.46
C PRO A 45 21.66 -11.07 0.50
N GLU A 46 22.45 -10.79 -0.54
CA GLU A 46 21.97 -9.96 -1.65
C GLU A 46 20.85 -10.70 -2.42
N PRO A 47 19.79 -10.01 -2.90
CA PRO A 47 19.60 -8.56 -2.89
C PRO A 47 18.97 -7.97 -1.61
N LEU A 48 18.76 -8.76 -0.54
CA LEU A 48 18.15 -8.30 0.72
C LEU A 48 19.06 -7.45 1.61
N ALA A 49 20.38 -7.55 1.45
CA ALA A 49 21.33 -6.78 2.25
C ALA A 49 20.99 -5.27 2.25
N GLY A 50 20.68 -4.73 3.43
CA GLY A 50 20.26 -3.33 3.60
C GLY A 50 18.88 -2.96 3.02
N ARG A 51 18.08 -3.96 2.62
CA ARG A 51 16.74 -3.82 2.02
C ARG A 51 15.71 -4.76 2.65
N ILE A 52 16.03 -5.30 3.82
CA ILE A 52 15.12 -6.04 4.68
C ILE A 52 15.00 -5.29 6.00
N ASP A 53 13.79 -4.95 6.40
CA ASP A 53 13.48 -4.36 7.69
C ASP A 53 12.29 -5.12 8.31
N HIS A 54 11.75 -4.58 9.39
CA HIS A 54 10.69 -5.17 10.18
C HIS A 54 9.66 -4.11 10.54
N GLU A 55 8.43 -4.57 10.71
CA GLU A 55 7.34 -3.77 11.21
C GLU A 55 7.18 -3.86 12.73
N LEU A 56 6.13 -3.23 13.27
CA LEU A 56 5.83 -3.22 14.72
C LEU A 56 5.82 -4.63 15.32
N PHE A 57 5.25 -5.61 14.63
CA PHE A 57 5.15 -6.98 15.11
C PHE A 57 6.34 -7.82 14.66
N LYS A 58 6.89 -8.65 15.56
CA LYS A 58 8.09 -9.48 15.29
C LYS A 58 7.88 -10.61 14.27
N PHE A 59 6.69 -10.73 13.69
CA PHE A 59 6.39 -11.68 12.63
C PHE A 59 6.16 -10.99 11.27
N THR A 60 6.28 -9.66 11.19
CA THR A 60 6.06 -8.92 9.93
C THR A 60 7.39 -8.37 9.43
N VAL A 61 7.79 -8.79 8.24
CA VAL A 61 9.04 -8.42 7.57
C VAL A 61 8.73 -7.55 6.36
N GLU A 62 9.50 -6.50 6.14
CA GLU A 62 9.41 -5.66 4.95
C GLU A 62 10.64 -5.90 4.09
N THR A 63 10.44 -6.00 2.78
CA THR A 63 11.53 -6.04 1.80
C THR A 63 11.37 -4.96 0.75
N GLN A 64 12.50 -4.48 0.24
CA GLN A 64 12.53 -3.41 -0.74
C GLN A 64 13.33 -3.84 -1.96
N THR A 65 12.85 -3.51 -3.16
CA THR A 65 13.68 -3.64 -4.36
C THR A 65 14.84 -2.64 -4.32
N PRO A 66 15.97 -2.92 -5.00
CA PRO A 66 16.89 -1.85 -5.34
C PRO A 66 16.16 -0.79 -6.19
N LEU A 67 16.76 0.40 -6.32
CA LEU A 67 16.27 1.41 -7.26
C LEU A 67 16.19 0.82 -8.67
N VAL A 68 14.99 0.77 -9.23
CA VAL A 68 14.73 0.27 -10.58
C VAL A 68 14.72 1.43 -11.55
N GLU A 69 15.76 1.48 -12.37
CA GLU A 69 15.97 2.52 -13.39
C GLU A 69 15.11 2.31 -14.64
N ASP A 70 14.96 1.04 -15.02
CA ASP A 70 14.15 0.62 -16.16
C ASP A 70 12.94 -0.18 -15.65
N PRO A 71 11.72 0.39 -15.69
CA PRO A 71 10.50 -0.28 -15.26
C PRO A 71 10.28 -1.65 -15.90
N ALA A 72 10.77 -1.88 -17.13
CA ALA A 72 10.67 -3.17 -17.80
C ALA A 72 11.45 -4.29 -17.08
N THR A 73 12.31 -3.95 -16.12
CA THR A 73 13.10 -4.90 -15.34
C THR A 73 12.53 -5.19 -13.96
N VAL A 74 11.40 -4.56 -13.56
CA VAL A 74 10.89 -4.63 -12.19
C VAL A 74 10.52 -6.06 -11.77
N GLU A 75 9.95 -6.86 -12.67
CA GLU A 75 9.59 -8.26 -12.39
C GLU A 75 10.79 -9.09 -11.92
N ARG A 76 11.95 -8.89 -12.56
CA ARG A 76 13.19 -9.57 -12.16
C ARG A 76 13.64 -9.16 -10.76
N HIS A 77 13.50 -7.88 -10.42
CA HIS A 77 13.90 -7.37 -9.11
C HIS A 77 12.96 -7.84 -8.00
N VAL A 78 11.64 -7.78 -8.22
CA VAL A 78 10.62 -8.29 -7.30
C VAL A 78 10.83 -9.78 -7.05
N THR A 79 10.96 -10.59 -8.12
CA THR A 79 11.16 -12.04 -8.00
C THR A 79 12.44 -12.37 -7.24
N ALA A 80 13.57 -11.72 -7.58
CA ALA A 80 14.84 -11.97 -6.92
C ALA A 80 14.84 -11.63 -5.42
N VAL A 81 14.13 -10.56 -5.02
CA VAL A 81 13.97 -10.20 -3.60
C VAL A 81 13.12 -11.23 -2.85
N ARG A 82 11.99 -11.66 -3.45
CA ARG A 82 11.13 -12.69 -2.85
C ARG A 82 11.83 -14.04 -2.71
N ASP A 83 12.50 -14.49 -3.76
CA ASP A 83 13.26 -15.76 -3.74
C ASP A 83 14.32 -15.72 -2.62
N ALA A 84 15.08 -14.63 -2.54
CA ALA A 84 16.09 -14.46 -1.49
C ALA A 84 15.47 -14.40 -0.08
N LEU A 85 14.30 -13.80 0.09
CA LEU A 85 13.58 -13.79 1.37
C LEU A 85 13.12 -15.19 1.77
N VAL A 86 12.56 -15.94 0.83
CA VAL A 86 12.09 -17.32 1.08
C VAL A 86 13.27 -18.23 1.43
N GLU A 87 14.38 -18.15 0.69
CA GLU A 87 15.60 -18.92 0.96
C GLU A 87 16.20 -18.54 2.32
N HIS A 88 16.36 -17.24 2.60
CA HIS A 88 16.88 -16.75 3.88
C HIS A 88 16.01 -17.17 5.07
N ALA A 89 14.69 -17.11 4.92
CA ALA A 89 13.76 -17.59 5.93
C ALA A 89 13.88 -19.10 6.16
N ALA A 90 13.98 -19.89 5.09
CA ALA A 90 14.12 -21.35 5.17
C ALA A 90 15.41 -21.76 5.87
N ASP A 91 16.53 -21.07 5.61
CA ASP A 91 17.81 -21.32 6.27
C ASP A 91 17.76 -21.08 7.79
N HIS A 92 16.81 -20.26 8.25
CA HIS A 92 16.55 -19.99 9.67
C HIS A 92 15.38 -20.80 10.24
N GLY A 93 14.80 -21.73 9.47
CA GLY A 93 13.71 -22.61 9.92
C GLY A 93 12.33 -21.96 9.90
N TYR A 94 12.16 -20.90 9.11
CA TYR A 94 10.89 -20.21 8.91
C TYR A 94 10.37 -20.39 7.48
N ARG A 95 9.11 -20.02 7.29
CA ARG A 95 8.47 -19.85 5.99
C ARG A 95 7.92 -18.43 5.87
N ILE A 96 7.55 -18.04 4.66
CA ILE A 96 6.97 -16.72 4.37
C ILE A 96 5.55 -16.89 3.83
N ALA A 97 4.64 -16.04 4.30
CA ALA A 97 3.28 -15.93 3.79
C ALA A 97 2.96 -14.48 3.40
N ALA A 98 2.07 -14.30 2.42
CA ALA A 98 1.67 -12.99 1.92
C ALA A 98 0.14 -12.83 1.87
N ALA A 99 -0.36 -11.78 2.52
CA ALA A 99 -1.75 -11.35 2.49
C ALA A 99 -1.84 -9.92 3.03
N GLY A 100 -2.99 -9.26 2.93
CA GLY A 100 -3.18 -7.98 3.62
C GLY A 100 -3.32 -8.11 5.15
N LEU A 101 -3.86 -9.24 5.59
CA LEU A 101 -3.97 -9.68 6.98
C LEU A 101 -3.79 -11.20 7.02
N HIS A 102 -2.93 -11.69 7.90
CA HIS A 102 -2.83 -13.12 8.12
C HIS A 102 -4.08 -13.64 8.87
N PRO A 103 -4.82 -14.64 8.34
CA PRO A 103 -6.11 -15.07 8.90
C PRO A 103 -5.99 -15.62 10.33
N ALA A 104 -4.88 -16.29 10.63
CA ALA A 104 -4.59 -16.83 11.95
C ALA A 104 -3.89 -15.85 12.93
N ALA A 105 -3.56 -14.62 12.51
CA ALA A 105 -2.90 -13.67 13.41
C ALA A 105 -3.87 -13.20 14.51
N LYS A 106 -3.45 -13.41 15.76
CA LYS A 106 -4.13 -12.93 16.95
C LYS A 106 -3.26 -11.93 17.68
N TRP A 107 -3.44 -10.65 17.38
CA TRP A 107 -2.55 -9.57 17.84
C TRP A 107 -2.28 -9.55 19.36
N ARG A 108 -3.21 -10.03 20.20
CA ARG A 108 -3.04 -10.09 21.66
C ARG A 108 -2.03 -11.14 22.14
N GLU A 109 -1.71 -12.11 21.28
CA GLU A 109 -0.84 -13.25 21.57
C GLU A 109 0.54 -13.08 20.90
N LEU A 110 0.75 -12.01 20.12
CA LEU A 110 1.94 -11.81 19.28
C LEU A 110 2.87 -10.74 19.86
N ASP A 111 4.17 -10.93 19.67
CA ASP A 111 5.19 -10.05 20.21
C ASP A 111 5.36 -8.77 19.37
N HIS A 112 5.54 -7.64 20.05
CA HIS A 112 5.98 -6.39 19.44
C HIS A 112 7.51 -6.30 19.42
N ALA A 113 8.04 -5.62 18.41
CA ALA A 113 9.42 -5.20 18.36
C ALA A 113 9.76 -4.22 19.49
N GLU A 114 10.97 -4.33 20.02
CA GLU A 114 11.38 -3.61 21.24
C GLU A 114 12.15 -2.31 20.99
N LYS A 115 12.34 -1.93 19.71
CA LYS A 115 13.06 -0.72 19.33
C LYS A 115 12.40 0.54 19.93
N PRO A 116 13.19 1.59 20.28
CA PRO A 116 12.66 2.82 20.86
C PRO A 116 11.53 3.47 20.03
N ARG A 117 11.64 3.48 18.69
CA ARG A 117 10.60 4.03 17.80
C ARG A 117 9.23 3.38 18.01
N TYR A 118 9.20 2.05 18.10
CA TYR A 118 7.96 1.30 18.28
C TYR A 118 7.39 1.43 19.69
N ARG A 119 8.25 1.50 20.71
CA ARG A 119 7.81 1.79 22.09
C ARG A 119 7.16 3.19 22.17
N SER A 120 7.73 4.19 21.50
CA SER A 120 7.14 5.53 21.38
C SER A 120 5.76 5.49 20.73
N GLN A 121 5.65 4.81 19.58
CA GLN A 121 4.38 4.68 18.86
C GLN A 121 3.29 3.95 19.67
N LEU A 122 3.63 2.86 20.35
CA LEU A 122 2.69 2.14 21.20
C LEU A 122 2.17 3.03 22.35
N ASP A 123 3.05 3.81 22.97
CA ASP A 123 2.67 4.73 24.05
C ASP A 123 1.82 5.90 23.53
N ARG A 124 2.16 6.48 22.38
CA ARG A 124 1.43 7.62 21.82
C ARG A 124 0.08 7.23 21.20
N ILE A 125 0.03 6.13 20.45
CA ILE A 125 -1.14 5.75 19.64
C ILE A 125 -2.07 4.81 20.39
N GLN A 126 -1.54 4.00 21.31
CA GLN A 126 -2.31 3.07 22.14
C GLN A 126 -3.08 2.05 21.27
N TYR A 127 -4.32 1.76 21.66
CA TYR A 127 -5.10 0.61 21.21
C TYR A 127 -5.11 0.36 19.69
N PRO A 128 -5.21 1.39 18.80
CA PRO A 128 -5.08 1.18 17.36
C PRO A 128 -3.76 0.55 16.91
N GLN A 129 -2.62 0.97 17.49
CA GLN A 129 -1.30 0.45 17.11
C GLN A 129 -1.09 -0.97 17.63
N HIS A 130 -1.59 -1.28 18.84
CA HIS A 130 -1.52 -2.62 19.43
C HIS A 130 -2.21 -3.72 18.60
N ARG A 131 -3.03 -3.37 17.60
CA ARG A 131 -3.75 -4.33 16.75
C ARG A 131 -3.34 -4.27 15.28
N ASN A 132 -2.31 -3.50 14.94
CA ASN A 132 -1.91 -3.23 13.56
C ASN A 132 -1.03 -4.34 12.97
N THR A 133 -1.65 -5.45 12.55
CA THR A 133 -0.96 -6.61 11.96
C THR A 133 -0.96 -6.58 10.43
N THR A 134 -1.04 -5.40 9.84
CA THR A 134 -1.26 -5.21 8.39
C THR A 134 0.00 -5.48 7.59
N ALA A 135 -0.16 -5.99 6.37
CA ALA A 135 0.91 -6.12 5.38
C ALA A 135 0.46 -5.54 4.03
N GLY A 136 1.20 -4.60 3.45
CA GLY A 136 0.89 -3.89 2.23
C GLY A 136 1.86 -4.13 1.08
N LEU A 137 1.48 -3.59 -0.07
CA LEU A 137 2.37 -3.34 -1.20
C LEU A 137 2.48 -1.83 -1.38
N HIS A 138 3.71 -1.30 -1.35
CA HIS A 138 3.99 0.10 -1.61
C HIS A 138 4.72 0.25 -2.94
N VAL A 139 4.26 1.18 -3.77
CA VAL A 139 4.88 1.48 -5.06
C VAL A 139 5.33 2.93 -5.06
N HIS A 140 6.64 3.13 -5.16
CA HIS A 140 7.27 4.43 -5.30
C HIS A 140 7.58 4.70 -6.76
N VAL A 141 7.09 5.82 -7.28
CA VAL A 141 7.43 6.31 -8.62
C VAL A 141 8.13 7.65 -8.48
N GLY A 142 9.34 7.77 -9.02
CA GLY A 142 10.11 9.01 -9.01
C GLY A 142 9.38 10.12 -9.75
N VAL A 143 9.44 11.34 -9.20
CA VAL A 143 8.91 12.56 -9.82
C VAL A 143 10.00 13.64 -9.76
N ASP A 144 10.09 14.46 -10.80
CA ASP A 144 11.17 15.43 -11.04
C ASP A 144 10.81 16.88 -10.68
N ASP A 145 9.65 17.09 -10.05
CA ASP A 145 9.26 18.37 -9.46
C ASP A 145 8.36 18.14 -8.24
N ALA A 146 8.55 18.95 -7.20
CA ALA A 146 7.84 18.75 -5.93
C ALA A 146 6.37 19.21 -5.97
N ASP A 147 6.05 20.27 -6.72
CA ASP A 147 4.66 20.72 -6.89
C ASP A 147 3.90 19.74 -7.79
N LYS A 148 4.57 19.21 -8.83
CA LYS A 148 4.11 18.09 -9.64
C LYS A 148 3.82 16.87 -8.78
N ALA A 149 4.70 16.50 -7.85
CA ALA A 149 4.47 15.34 -6.98
C ALA A 149 3.21 15.51 -6.10
N VAL A 150 2.94 16.72 -5.59
CA VAL A 150 1.70 17.02 -4.85
C VAL A 150 0.48 16.97 -5.77
N TRP A 151 0.57 17.55 -6.97
CA TRP A 151 -0.51 17.52 -7.95
C TRP A 151 -0.86 16.09 -8.34
N VAL A 152 0.14 15.26 -8.69
CA VAL A 152 -0.05 13.83 -9.01
C VAL A 152 -0.68 13.10 -7.83
N SER A 153 -0.21 13.33 -6.60
CA SER A 153 -0.79 12.71 -5.40
C SER A 153 -2.26 13.09 -5.20
N ASN A 154 -2.66 14.33 -5.52
CA ASN A 154 -4.06 14.76 -5.45
C ASN A 154 -4.93 14.03 -6.48
N GLU A 155 -4.46 13.88 -7.72
CA GLU A 155 -5.21 13.23 -8.80
C GLU A 155 -5.31 11.71 -8.59
N LEU A 156 -4.25 11.09 -8.03
CA LEU A 156 -4.20 9.65 -7.73
C LEU A 156 -5.32 9.19 -6.81
N ARG A 157 -5.86 10.07 -5.95
CA ARG A 157 -6.92 9.75 -4.98
C ARG A 157 -8.14 9.07 -5.60
N TRP A 158 -8.48 9.39 -6.84
CA TRP A 158 -9.61 8.76 -7.56
C TRP A 158 -9.33 7.34 -8.05
N TYR A 159 -8.05 6.97 -8.18
CA TYR A 159 -7.62 5.67 -8.66
C TYR A 159 -7.31 4.70 -7.52
N LEU A 160 -7.14 5.19 -6.29
CA LEU A 160 -6.86 4.35 -5.13
C LEU A 160 -7.99 3.36 -4.82
N PRO A 161 -9.29 3.73 -4.83
CA PRO A 161 -10.35 2.77 -4.52
C PRO A 161 -10.45 1.61 -5.51
N PRO A 162 -10.39 1.80 -6.84
CA PRO A 162 -10.26 0.69 -7.79
C PRO A 162 -9.04 -0.22 -7.52
N LEU A 163 -7.88 0.35 -7.22
CA LEU A 163 -6.68 -0.43 -6.87
C LEU A 163 -6.86 -1.23 -5.57
N LEU A 164 -7.50 -0.65 -4.55
CA LEU A 164 -7.84 -1.35 -3.30
C LEU A 164 -8.81 -2.51 -3.56
N ALA A 165 -9.84 -2.27 -4.37
CA ALA A 165 -10.85 -3.26 -4.70
C ALA A 165 -10.22 -4.48 -5.38
N LEU A 166 -9.34 -4.23 -6.36
CA LEU A 166 -8.66 -5.26 -7.14
C LEU A 166 -7.63 -6.04 -6.31
N SER A 167 -6.88 -5.35 -5.44
CA SER A 167 -5.85 -5.95 -4.58
C SER A 167 -6.38 -6.64 -3.33
N ALA A 168 -7.67 -6.52 -3.01
CA ALA A 168 -8.25 -7.01 -1.76
C ALA A 168 -7.91 -8.49 -1.49
N ASN A 169 -7.11 -8.73 -0.45
CA ASN A 169 -6.52 -10.01 -0.11
C ASN A 169 -6.46 -10.21 1.42
N SER A 170 -7.48 -9.74 2.14
CA SER A 170 -7.49 -9.78 3.61
C SER A 170 -8.89 -9.86 4.24
N PRO A 171 -9.72 -10.88 3.91
CA PRO A 171 -11.09 -10.96 4.42
C PRO A 171 -11.19 -11.35 5.90
N PHE A 172 -10.14 -11.94 6.48
CA PHE A 172 -10.14 -12.46 7.86
C PHE A 172 -9.38 -11.55 8.84
N TRP A 173 -9.87 -11.45 10.07
CA TRP A 173 -9.16 -10.80 11.17
C TRP A 173 -9.39 -11.56 12.49
N ASN A 174 -8.31 -11.96 13.17
CA ASN A 174 -8.35 -12.83 14.36
C ASN A 174 -9.12 -14.15 14.15
N GLY A 175 -9.04 -14.75 12.97
CA GLY A 175 -9.73 -16.00 12.62
C GLY A 175 -11.21 -15.86 12.26
N PHE A 176 -11.73 -14.63 12.14
CA PHE A 176 -13.13 -14.39 11.76
C PHE A 176 -13.21 -13.74 10.38
N ASP A 177 -14.13 -14.24 9.52
CA ASP A 177 -14.51 -13.51 8.31
C ASP A 177 -15.19 -12.21 8.73
N THR A 178 -14.59 -11.10 8.30
CA THR A 178 -15.04 -9.75 8.67
C THR A 178 -16.23 -9.28 7.84
N GLY A 179 -16.53 -9.96 6.74
CA GLY A 179 -17.45 -9.49 5.70
C GLY A 179 -16.86 -8.39 4.80
N LEU A 180 -15.60 -8.01 4.97
CA LEU A 180 -14.86 -7.10 4.10
C LEU A 180 -14.00 -7.89 3.11
N ALA A 181 -13.76 -7.35 1.92
CA ALA A 181 -12.78 -7.90 0.99
C ALA A 181 -11.35 -7.55 1.43
N SER A 182 -11.12 -6.30 1.86
CA SER A 182 -9.89 -5.86 2.54
C SER A 182 -10.21 -5.37 3.95
N ALA A 183 -10.06 -6.23 4.95
CA ALA A 183 -10.11 -5.78 6.34
C ALA A 183 -8.83 -5.05 6.74
N ARG A 184 -7.70 -5.28 6.04
CA ARG A 184 -6.45 -4.53 6.20
C ARG A 184 -6.71 -3.03 6.18
N ALA A 185 -7.35 -2.55 5.11
CA ALA A 185 -7.64 -1.12 4.93
C ALA A 185 -8.40 -0.55 6.13
N LYS A 186 -9.37 -1.29 6.68
CA LYS A 186 -10.16 -0.82 7.82
C LYS A 186 -9.42 -0.85 9.16
N ILE A 187 -8.57 -1.86 9.37
CA ILE A 187 -7.72 -1.94 10.56
C ILE A 187 -6.70 -0.81 10.55
N PHE A 188 -6.04 -0.58 9.41
CA PHE A 188 -5.04 0.47 9.21
C PHE A 188 -5.65 1.86 9.41
N GLU A 189 -6.84 2.14 8.86
CA GLU A 189 -7.58 3.39 9.08
C GLU A 189 -7.88 3.74 10.54
N GLY A 190 -7.76 2.77 11.45
CA GLY A 190 -7.89 3.04 12.88
C GLY A 190 -6.73 3.85 13.47
N LEU A 191 -5.60 3.93 12.77
CA LEU A 191 -4.43 4.71 13.17
C LEU A 191 -4.66 6.22 12.90
N PRO A 192 -4.03 7.12 13.69
CA PRO A 192 -4.00 8.53 13.36
C PRO A 192 -3.26 8.75 12.03
N ASN A 193 -3.46 9.90 11.39
CA ASN A 193 -2.70 10.33 10.19
C ASN A 193 -2.75 9.35 9.02
N THR A 194 -3.82 8.55 8.94
CA THR A 194 -3.98 7.46 7.97
C THR A 194 -5.15 7.72 7.03
N GLY A 195 -5.11 7.09 5.86
CA GLY A 195 -6.23 7.03 4.91
C GLY A 195 -6.14 8.06 3.80
N MET A 196 -7.29 8.37 3.20
CA MET A 196 -7.37 9.21 2.02
C MET A 196 -6.95 10.65 2.35
N PRO A 197 -5.87 11.21 1.76
CA PRO A 197 -5.45 12.57 2.05
C PRO A 197 -6.43 13.60 1.50
N THR A 198 -6.51 14.75 2.18
CA THR A 198 -7.18 15.94 1.61
C THR A 198 -6.28 16.54 0.53
N ARG A 199 -6.89 17.29 -0.41
CA ARG A 199 -6.15 18.00 -1.45
C ARG A 199 -5.18 19.00 -0.81
N PHE A 200 -3.93 19.01 -1.25
CA PHE A 200 -2.97 20.07 -0.96
C PHE A 200 -2.81 20.99 -2.17
N ALA A 201 -2.68 22.30 -1.95
CA ALA A 201 -2.58 23.27 -3.05
C ALA A 201 -1.27 23.13 -3.84
N ASP A 202 -0.17 22.94 -3.13
CA ASP A 202 1.20 22.89 -3.63
C ASP A 202 2.11 22.17 -2.62
N PHE A 203 3.39 22.00 -2.97
CA PHE A 203 4.38 21.41 -2.08
C PHE A 203 4.60 22.22 -0.80
N GLU A 204 4.54 23.56 -0.88
CA GLU A 204 4.71 24.40 0.29
C GLU A 204 3.59 24.15 1.33
N ALA A 205 2.35 23.93 0.87
CA ALA A 205 1.23 23.57 1.73
C ALA A 205 1.39 22.20 2.38
N PHE A 206 1.87 21.21 1.62
CA PHE A 206 2.18 19.88 2.15
C PHE A 206 3.32 19.94 3.19
N GLU A 207 4.44 20.59 2.86
CA GLU A 207 5.60 20.75 3.75
C GLU A 207 5.22 21.51 5.04
N ARG A 208 4.41 22.57 4.94
CA ARG A 208 3.88 23.27 6.12
C ARG A 208 3.04 22.37 7.02
N PHE A 209 2.26 21.45 6.43
CA PHE A 209 1.47 20.49 7.18
C PHE A 209 2.36 19.45 7.87
N GLU A 210 3.28 18.82 7.12
CA GLU A 210 4.25 17.85 7.65
C GLU A 210 5.05 18.45 8.82
N ARG A 211 5.62 19.64 8.62
CA ARG A 211 6.37 20.37 9.65
C ARG A 211 5.52 20.62 10.89
N ARG A 212 4.26 21.05 10.72
CA ARG A 212 3.34 21.27 11.85
C ARG A 212 3.07 19.99 12.64
N MET A 213 2.88 18.86 11.94
CA MET A 213 2.64 17.58 12.59
C MET A 213 3.83 17.15 13.45
N VAL A 214 5.06 17.37 12.96
CA VAL A 214 6.31 17.12 13.69
C VAL A 214 6.50 18.09 14.86
N GLU A 215 6.39 19.41 14.63
CA GLU A 215 6.62 20.46 15.65
C GLU A 215 5.67 20.35 16.85
N HIS A 216 4.45 19.85 16.63
CA HIS A 216 3.47 19.62 17.70
C HIS A 216 3.52 18.21 18.30
N GLY A 217 4.48 17.36 17.90
CA GLY A 217 4.61 15.99 18.41
C GLY A 217 3.43 15.09 18.05
N SER A 218 2.68 15.42 16.98
CA SER A 218 1.62 14.54 16.47
C SER A 218 2.20 13.33 15.74
N ILE A 219 3.39 13.49 15.17
CA ILE A 219 4.26 12.46 14.60
C ILE A 219 5.69 12.64 15.08
N ASP A 220 6.44 11.55 15.19
CA ASP A 220 7.87 11.59 15.53
C ASP A 220 8.72 11.98 14.30
N ASP A 221 8.31 11.48 13.13
CA ASP A 221 8.86 11.82 11.83
C ASP A 221 7.80 11.67 10.72
N ARG A 222 8.15 12.11 9.52
CA ARG A 222 7.29 12.13 8.33
C ARG A 222 6.77 10.76 7.90
N GLY A 223 7.48 9.69 8.23
CA GLY A 223 7.12 8.31 7.92
C GLY A 223 5.77 7.93 8.54
N GLU A 224 5.37 8.61 9.62
CA GLU A 224 4.09 8.43 10.31
C GLU A 224 2.91 9.21 9.70
N LEU A 225 3.10 9.81 8.51
CA LEU A 225 1.99 10.22 7.65
C LEU A 225 1.59 9.03 6.76
N TRP A 226 0.77 8.13 7.30
CA TRP A 226 0.35 6.89 6.64
C TRP A 226 -0.83 7.08 5.66
N TYR A 227 -0.75 8.09 4.81
CA TYR A 227 -1.76 8.31 3.79
C TYR A 227 -1.75 7.21 2.72
N ASP A 228 -2.92 6.97 2.13
CA ASP A 228 -3.12 5.98 1.06
C ASP A 228 -2.26 6.28 -0.19
N VAL A 229 -1.91 7.56 -0.36
CA VAL A 229 -0.92 8.10 -1.30
C VAL A 229 -0.22 9.31 -0.67
N ARG A 230 1.09 9.50 -0.93
CA ARG A 230 1.81 10.72 -0.48
C ARG A 230 3.02 11.05 -1.37
N PRO A 231 3.43 12.33 -1.42
CA PRO A 231 4.79 12.68 -1.81
C PRO A 231 5.77 12.17 -0.74
N HIS A 232 6.77 11.40 -1.14
CA HIS A 232 7.84 10.92 -0.25
C HIS A 232 9.05 11.84 -0.35
N THR A 233 9.17 12.75 0.61
CA THR A 233 10.07 13.91 0.54
C THR A 233 11.56 13.58 0.75
N ASP A 234 11.88 12.36 1.21
CA ASP A 234 13.26 11.84 1.22
C ASP A 234 13.66 11.14 -0.08
N HIS A 235 12.70 10.57 -0.81
CA HIS A 235 12.99 9.77 -2.01
C HIS A 235 12.70 10.52 -3.31
N GLY A 236 11.98 11.64 -3.24
CA GLY A 236 11.55 12.36 -4.44
C GLY A 236 10.54 11.58 -5.25
N THR A 237 9.69 10.78 -4.59
CA THR A 237 8.73 9.89 -5.22
C THR A 237 7.31 10.26 -4.85
N VAL A 238 6.34 9.82 -5.64
CA VAL A 238 4.97 9.63 -5.19
C VAL A 238 4.80 8.17 -4.82
N GLU A 239 4.30 7.94 -3.61
CA GLU A 239 4.18 6.62 -3.01
C GLU A 239 2.70 6.23 -2.90
N VAL A 240 2.33 5.12 -3.53
CA VAL A 240 1.00 4.50 -3.43
C VAL A 240 1.06 3.36 -2.43
N ARG A 241 0.26 3.42 -1.36
CA ARG A 241 0.30 2.47 -0.21
C ARG A 241 -1.00 1.69 0.00
N THR A 242 -1.95 1.93 -0.89
CA THR A 242 -3.31 1.41 -0.80
C THR A 242 -3.40 -0.12 -0.90
N PRO A 243 -2.70 -0.81 -1.83
CA PRO A 243 -2.89 -2.23 -2.04
C PRO A 243 -2.58 -3.12 -0.83
N ASP A 244 -3.34 -4.19 -0.66
CA ASP A 244 -3.00 -5.27 0.27
C ASP A 244 -1.74 -6.03 -0.21
N GLY A 245 -1.02 -6.70 0.69
CA GLY A 245 0.04 -7.64 0.32
C GLY A 245 -0.47 -8.78 -0.58
N GLN A 246 0.28 -9.11 -1.63
CA GLN A 246 -0.11 -10.09 -2.65
C GLN A 246 0.75 -11.36 -2.56
N SER A 247 0.14 -12.53 -2.72
CA SER A 247 0.86 -13.81 -2.78
C SER A 247 1.49 -14.10 -4.13
N ASP A 248 0.90 -13.60 -5.21
CA ASP A 248 1.38 -13.81 -6.57
C ASP A 248 2.26 -12.62 -7.03
N PRO A 249 3.55 -12.83 -7.36
CA PRO A 249 4.41 -11.76 -7.86
C PRO A 249 3.92 -11.16 -9.20
N ALA A 250 3.17 -11.91 -10.02
CA ALA A 250 2.58 -11.37 -11.25
C ALA A 250 1.52 -10.30 -10.94
N ALA A 251 0.75 -10.48 -9.86
CA ALA A 251 -0.20 -9.47 -9.39
C ALA A 251 0.51 -8.20 -8.91
N VAL A 252 1.64 -8.34 -8.19
CA VAL A 252 2.49 -7.21 -7.80
C VAL A 252 2.96 -6.44 -9.02
N CYS A 253 3.50 -7.13 -10.03
CA CYS A 253 3.98 -6.50 -11.25
C CYS A 253 2.87 -5.77 -12.01
N ALA A 254 1.65 -6.31 -12.04
CA ALA A 254 0.48 -5.66 -12.63
C ALA A 254 0.11 -4.34 -11.92
N PHE A 255 0.16 -4.30 -10.58
CA PHE A 255 -0.04 -3.06 -9.83
C PHE A 255 1.08 -2.05 -10.09
N VAL A 256 2.33 -2.50 -10.12
CA VAL A 256 3.49 -1.65 -10.38
C VAL A 256 3.44 -1.05 -11.78
N GLU A 257 3.14 -1.84 -12.82
CA GLU A 257 2.98 -1.39 -14.21
C GLU A 257 1.94 -0.27 -14.29
N PHE A 258 0.75 -0.51 -13.71
CA PHE A 258 -0.34 0.46 -13.76
C PHE A 258 -0.02 1.74 -12.98
N VAL A 259 0.49 1.64 -11.75
CA VAL A 259 0.83 2.80 -10.92
C VAL A 259 1.94 3.62 -11.58
N HIS A 260 2.95 2.97 -12.16
CA HIS A 260 4.00 3.64 -12.92
C HIS A 260 3.44 4.42 -14.10
N ALA A 261 2.69 3.76 -14.99
CA ALA A 261 2.11 4.39 -16.17
C ALA A 261 1.17 5.55 -15.80
N LEU A 262 0.36 5.37 -14.76
CA LEU A 262 -0.55 6.40 -14.26
C LEU A 262 0.20 7.62 -13.71
N VAL A 263 1.25 7.43 -12.91
CA VAL A 263 2.06 8.54 -12.40
C VAL A 263 2.75 9.29 -13.54
N VAL A 264 3.30 8.58 -14.53
CA VAL A 264 3.95 9.22 -15.69
C VAL A 264 2.95 10.01 -16.53
N ASP A 265 1.78 9.45 -16.85
CA ASP A 265 0.73 10.18 -17.59
C ASP A 265 0.23 11.41 -16.81
N LEU A 266 0.04 11.31 -15.49
CA LEU A 266 -0.34 12.46 -14.68
C LEU A 266 0.77 13.52 -14.63
N ALA A 267 2.04 13.10 -14.52
CA ALA A 267 3.18 14.00 -14.58
C ALA A 267 3.27 14.76 -15.91
N GLU A 268 2.98 14.10 -17.04
CA GLU A 268 2.92 14.74 -18.36
C GLU A 268 1.76 15.75 -18.46
N ARG A 269 0.59 15.41 -17.93
CA ARG A 269 -0.57 16.33 -17.91
C ARG A 269 -0.33 17.59 -17.10
N TYR A 270 0.43 17.48 -16.01
CA TYR A 270 0.84 18.63 -15.21
C TYR A 270 1.66 19.63 -16.04
N GLU A 271 2.59 19.13 -16.86
CA GLU A 271 3.42 19.96 -17.75
C GLU A 271 2.62 20.63 -18.86
N ASP A 272 1.59 19.94 -19.37
CA ASP A 272 0.67 20.48 -20.37
C ASP A 272 -0.32 21.53 -19.81
N GLU A 273 -0.17 21.93 -18.54
CA GLU A 273 -1.10 22.80 -17.80
C GLU A 273 -2.55 22.32 -17.89
N SER A 274 -2.74 21.00 -17.96
CA SER A 274 -4.07 20.41 -18.02
C SER A 274 -4.85 20.77 -16.75
N ALA A 275 -6.10 21.21 -16.91
CA ALA A 275 -6.95 21.51 -15.77
C ALA A 275 -7.02 20.27 -14.84
N PRO A 276 -6.91 20.45 -13.51
CA PRO A 276 -7.11 19.35 -12.55
C PRO A 276 -8.46 18.68 -12.82
N THR A 277 -8.52 17.35 -12.76
CA THR A 277 -9.76 16.64 -13.11
C THR A 277 -10.92 16.99 -12.16
N ASP A 278 -10.59 17.40 -10.94
CA ASP A 278 -11.54 17.81 -9.89
C ASP A 278 -12.06 19.25 -10.00
N GLU A 279 -11.38 20.14 -10.73
CA GLU A 279 -11.82 21.55 -10.85
C GLU A 279 -12.94 21.74 -11.88
N ALA A 280 -13.27 20.70 -12.65
CA ALA A 280 -14.29 20.73 -13.68
C ALA A 280 -15.73 20.50 -13.16
N VAL A 281 -15.93 20.23 -11.87
CA VAL A 281 -17.25 19.88 -11.32
C VAL A 281 -17.76 20.96 -10.37
N VAL A 282 -18.81 21.64 -10.86
CA VAL A 282 -19.76 22.58 -10.26
C VAL A 282 -19.34 23.23 -8.93
N PRO A 283 -19.18 24.57 -8.86
CA PRO A 283 -19.05 25.26 -7.59
C PRO A 283 -20.35 25.09 -6.79
N ASP A 284 -20.31 24.33 -5.70
CA ASP A 284 -21.30 24.49 -4.66
C ASP A 284 -21.18 25.92 -4.09
N GLY A 285 -22.33 26.50 -3.71
CA GLY A 285 -22.55 27.93 -3.42
C GLY A 285 -21.70 28.57 -2.32
N ASP A 286 -20.71 27.84 -1.80
CA ASP A 286 -19.77 28.25 -0.74
C ASP A 286 -18.35 28.55 -1.28
N GLY A 287 -18.14 28.47 -2.60
CA GLY A 287 -16.92 28.99 -3.25
C GLY A 287 -15.68 28.11 -3.08
N HIS A 288 -15.86 26.81 -2.87
CA HIS A 288 -14.79 25.80 -2.94
C HIS A 288 -15.12 24.89 -4.12
N GLY A 289 -14.53 25.16 -5.29
CA GLY A 289 -14.73 24.31 -6.47
C GLY A 289 -14.15 22.91 -6.24
N GLY A 290 -14.94 21.86 -6.52
CA GLY A 290 -14.53 20.46 -6.45
C GLY A 290 -15.44 19.58 -5.59
N LEU A 291 -15.43 18.28 -5.89
CA LEU A 291 -16.15 17.28 -5.12
C LEU A 291 -15.62 17.15 -3.69
N ARG A 292 -16.53 16.87 -2.76
CA ARG A 292 -16.21 16.61 -1.36
C ARG A 292 -15.34 15.37 -1.19
N ARG A 293 -14.34 15.44 -0.29
CA ARG A 293 -13.47 14.30 0.06
C ARG A 293 -14.26 13.07 0.49
N GLU A 294 -15.41 13.26 1.13
CA GLU A 294 -16.25 12.17 1.61
C GLU A 294 -16.73 11.22 0.49
N LEU A 295 -16.76 11.66 -0.78
CA LEU A 295 -17.03 10.76 -1.91
C LEU A 295 -15.86 9.80 -2.18
N LEU A 296 -14.62 10.24 -1.95
CA LEU A 296 -13.44 9.36 -2.01
C LEU A 296 -13.46 8.37 -0.85
N ASP A 297 -13.86 8.80 0.35
CA ASP A 297 -14.02 7.92 1.51
C ASP A 297 -15.13 6.87 1.27
N GLU A 298 -16.25 7.26 0.65
CA GLU A 298 -17.31 6.34 0.21
C GLU A 298 -16.78 5.34 -0.82
N ASN A 299 -16.04 5.79 -1.84
CA ASN A 299 -15.44 4.89 -2.83
C ASN A 299 -14.46 3.91 -2.17
N LYS A 300 -13.65 4.36 -1.22
CA LYS A 300 -12.75 3.50 -0.44
C LYS A 300 -13.54 2.47 0.39
N TRP A 301 -14.65 2.88 1.01
CA TRP A 301 -15.55 1.95 1.71
C TRP A 301 -16.11 0.88 0.78
N ARG A 302 -16.58 1.26 -0.41
CA ARG A 302 -17.08 0.31 -1.41
C ARG A 302 -16.01 -0.67 -1.86
N ALA A 303 -14.80 -0.18 -2.12
CA ALA A 303 -13.65 -1.02 -2.46
C ALA A 303 -13.35 -2.06 -1.37
N MET A 304 -13.16 -1.61 -0.12
CA MET A 304 -12.81 -2.53 0.97
C MET A 304 -13.93 -3.51 1.30
N ARG A 305 -15.20 -3.13 1.09
CA ARG A 305 -16.36 -3.98 1.41
C ARG A 305 -16.66 -5.00 0.32
N TYR A 306 -16.63 -4.60 -0.94
CA TYR A 306 -17.13 -5.40 -2.07
C TYR A 306 -16.03 -5.98 -2.96
N GLY A 307 -14.78 -5.50 -2.86
CA GLY A 307 -13.67 -6.00 -3.66
C GLY A 307 -14.01 -5.92 -5.16
N HIS A 308 -13.84 -7.02 -5.88
CA HIS A 308 -14.08 -7.08 -7.33
C HIS A 308 -15.53 -6.78 -7.74
N ASP A 309 -16.50 -6.92 -6.84
CA ASP A 309 -17.92 -6.60 -7.08
C ASP A 309 -18.26 -5.11 -6.84
N ALA A 310 -17.25 -4.26 -6.59
CA ALA A 310 -17.46 -2.85 -6.28
C ALA A 310 -17.88 -2.01 -7.50
N SER A 311 -18.64 -0.96 -7.21
CA SER A 311 -18.87 0.18 -8.10
C SER A 311 -18.56 1.48 -7.36
N PHE A 312 -18.13 2.50 -8.08
CA PHE A 312 -17.62 3.76 -7.52
C PHE A 312 -18.50 4.91 -7.97
N VAL A 313 -18.71 5.89 -7.11
CA VAL A 313 -19.20 7.21 -7.51
C VAL A 313 -18.20 7.80 -8.48
N ASP A 314 -18.66 8.15 -9.68
CA ASP A 314 -17.79 8.72 -10.73
C ASP A 314 -17.43 10.18 -10.38
N ARG A 315 -16.50 10.74 -11.15
CA ARG A 315 -16.00 12.11 -10.95
C ARG A 315 -17.06 13.18 -11.15
N ASP A 316 -18.19 12.88 -11.79
CA ASP A 316 -19.32 13.81 -11.87
C ASP A 316 -20.10 13.95 -10.54
N GLY A 317 -19.86 13.05 -9.58
CA GLY A 317 -20.54 13.01 -8.29
C GLY A 317 -21.99 12.51 -8.33
N GLU A 318 -22.51 12.15 -9.51
CA GLU A 318 -23.90 11.76 -9.74
C GLU A 318 -24.03 10.30 -10.18
N SER A 319 -23.13 9.85 -11.06
CA SER A 319 -23.16 8.52 -11.66
C SER A 319 -22.29 7.52 -10.90
N THR A 320 -22.42 6.25 -11.28
CA THR A 320 -21.56 5.18 -10.76
C THR A 320 -20.97 4.36 -11.89
N VAL A 321 -19.72 3.91 -11.70
CA VAL A 321 -18.98 3.06 -12.64
C VAL A 321 -18.49 1.79 -11.93
N ASP A 322 -18.63 0.63 -12.56
CA ASP A 322 -18.15 -0.64 -11.99
C ASP A 322 -16.64 -0.83 -12.17
N LEU A 323 -16.03 -1.68 -11.33
CA LEU A 323 -14.59 -1.93 -11.35
C LEU A 323 -14.08 -2.38 -12.74
N PRO A 324 -14.70 -3.34 -13.44
CA PRO A 324 -14.23 -3.76 -14.76
C PRO A 324 -14.22 -2.61 -15.77
N THR A 325 -15.26 -1.77 -15.79
CA THR A 325 -15.32 -0.60 -16.69
C THR A 325 -14.22 0.41 -16.37
N VAL A 326 -13.93 0.66 -15.09
CA VAL A 326 -12.81 1.53 -14.71
C VAL A 326 -11.50 0.94 -15.20
N VAL A 327 -11.22 -0.33 -14.90
CA VAL A 327 -9.95 -0.98 -15.26
C VAL A 327 -9.77 -0.98 -16.77
N ASP A 328 -10.78 -1.37 -17.55
CA ASP A 328 -10.69 -1.37 -19.00
C ASP A 328 -10.42 0.02 -19.58
N ARG A 329 -11.16 1.03 -19.11
CA ARG A 329 -10.99 2.42 -19.56
C ARG A 329 -9.59 2.95 -19.27
N GLU A 330 -9.08 2.72 -18.06
CA GLU A 330 -7.77 3.24 -17.67
C GLU A 330 -6.63 2.43 -18.31
N CYS A 331 -6.76 1.11 -18.47
CA CYS A 331 -5.81 0.29 -19.21
C CYS A 331 -5.71 0.70 -20.68
N ASP A 332 -6.85 0.96 -21.36
CA ASP A 332 -6.84 1.48 -22.74
C ASP A 332 -6.16 2.85 -22.84
N ARG A 333 -6.43 3.72 -21.86
CA ARG A 333 -5.87 5.07 -21.83
C ARG A 333 -4.37 5.08 -21.59
N LEU A 334 -3.86 4.17 -20.77
CA LEU A 334 -2.47 4.09 -20.36
C LEU A 334 -1.64 3.11 -21.22
N ASP A 335 -2.27 2.37 -22.14
CA ASP A 335 -1.64 1.31 -22.95
C ASP A 335 -0.96 0.23 -22.09
N VAL A 336 -1.62 -0.20 -21.01
CA VAL A 336 -1.17 -1.25 -20.09
C VAL A 336 -2.21 -2.37 -19.97
N ASN A 337 -1.80 -3.56 -19.55
CA ASN A 337 -2.70 -4.74 -19.54
C ASN A 337 -2.72 -5.53 -18.23
N GLY A 338 -1.77 -5.33 -17.31
CA GLY A 338 -1.63 -6.18 -16.13
C GLY A 338 -2.89 -6.30 -15.28
N LEU A 339 -3.59 -5.18 -15.03
CA LEU A 339 -4.79 -5.19 -14.18
C LEU A 339 -5.99 -5.92 -14.79
N ARG A 340 -6.11 -6.02 -16.12
CA ARG A 340 -7.22 -6.75 -16.77
C ARG A 340 -7.21 -8.23 -16.39
N ALA A 341 -6.02 -8.83 -16.40
CA ALA A 341 -5.85 -10.23 -16.01
C ALA A 341 -6.29 -10.48 -14.56
N LEU A 342 -6.14 -9.49 -13.68
CA LEU A 342 -6.58 -9.59 -12.29
C LEU A 342 -8.10 -9.46 -12.16
N VAL A 343 -8.75 -8.58 -12.95
CA VAL A 343 -10.21 -8.40 -12.94
C VAL A 343 -10.93 -9.65 -13.43
N ASP A 344 -10.39 -10.32 -14.44
CA ASP A 344 -10.96 -11.56 -14.99
C ASP A 344 -10.78 -12.77 -14.05
N GLY A 345 -9.88 -12.67 -13.07
CA GLY A 345 -9.53 -13.71 -12.12
C GLY A 345 -10.40 -13.76 -10.86
N GLU A 346 -10.22 -14.81 -10.06
CA GLU A 346 -10.78 -14.86 -8.70
C GLU A 346 -10.00 -13.91 -7.79
N SER A 347 -10.69 -13.01 -7.06
CA SER A 347 -10.02 -12.12 -6.10
C SER A 347 -9.34 -12.89 -4.97
N GLY A 348 -8.28 -12.31 -4.39
CA GLY A 348 -7.61 -12.88 -3.21
C GLY A 348 -8.58 -13.13 -2.06
N ALA A 349 -9.49 -12.19 -1.79
CA ALA A 349 -10.52 -12.35 -0.77
C ALA A 349 -11.51 -13.50 -1.05
N GLN A 350 -11.95 -13.68 -2.30
CA GLN A 350 -12.83 -14.81 -2.67
C GLN A 350 -12.08 -16.14 -2.58
N ARG A 351 -10.84 -16.21 -3.08
CA ARG A 351 -9.98 -17.40 -2.99
C ARG A 351 -9.79 -17.83 -1.54
N GLN A 352 -9.45 -16.90 -0.65
CA GLN A 352 -9.25 -17.20 0.78
C GLN A 352 -10.53 -17.73 1.43
N ARG A 353 -11.70 -17.11 1.17
CA ARG A 353 -12.98 -17.61 1.69
C ARG A 353 -13.32 -19.00 1.19
N ARG A 354 -13.13 -19.25 -0.12
CA ARG A 354 -13.39 -20.55 -0.74
C ARG A 354 -12.54 -21.65 -0.12
N ILE A 355 -11.24 -21.42 0.05
CA ILE A 355 -10.33 -22.40 0.68
C ILE A 355 -10.72 -22.62 2.14
N HIS A 356 -11.02 -21.56 2.90
CA HIS A 356 -11.46 -21.71 4.28
C HIS A 356 -12.75 -22.51 4.43
N GLU A 357 -13.74 -22.27 3.56
CA GLU A 357 -15.02 -22.98 3.59
C GLU A 357 -14.87 -24.46 3.18
N ALA A 358 -14.05 -24.75 2.19
CA ALA A 358 -13.86 -26.11 1.67
C ALA A 358 -12.93 -26.95 2.56
N ASP A 359 -11.80 -26.38 2.98
CA ASP A 359 -10.65 -27.11 3.49
C ASP A 359 -10.21 -26.65 4.91
N GLY A 360 -10.75 -25.54 5.40
CA GLY A 360 -10.51 -25.02 6.75
C GLY A 360 -9.31 -24.07 6.87
N LEU A 361 -9.05 -23.62 8.10
CA LEU A 361 -8.03 -22.61 8.40
C LEU A 361 -6.59 -23.08 8.13
N ASP A 362 -6.31 -24.38 8.33
CA ASP A 362 -4.97 -24.93 8.11
C ASP A 362 -4.57 -24.81 6.64
N GLU A 363 -5.43 -25.28 5.74
CA GLU A 363 -5.20 -25.18 4.30
C GLU A 363 -5.19 -23.73 3.83
N LEU A 364 -6.05 -22.87 4.39
CA LEU A 364 -6.01 -21.44 4.11
C LEU A 364 -4.63 -20.86 4.41
N CYS A 365 -4.05 -21.16 5.58
CA CYS A 365 -2.73 -20.64 5.95
C CYS A 365 -1.63 -21.17 5.01
N GLN A 366 -1.67 -22.45 4.63
CA GLN A 366 -0.73 -23.02 3.65
C GLN A 366 -0.87 -22.36 2.26
N SER A 367 -2.10 -21.99 1.87
CA SER A 367 -2.38 -21.37 0.57
C SER A 367 -1.84 -19.94 0.41
N LEU A 368 -1.34 -19.33 1.49
CA LEU A 368 -0.74 -17.99 1.53
C LEU A 368 0.80 -18.02 1.48
N LEU A 369 1.41 -19.21 1.55
CA LEU A 369 2.87 -19.35 1.43
C LEU A 369 3.34 -18.89 0.05
N VAL A 370 4.51 -18.25 0.01
CA VAL A 370 5.13 -17.71 -1.21
C VAL A 370 6.50 -18.31 -1.49
#